data_AF-A0A936VFJ3-F1
#
_entry.id   AF-A0A936VFJ3-F1
#
_cell.length_a   1.000
_cell.length_b   1.000
_cell.length_c   1.000
_cell.angle_alpha   90.00
_cell.angle_beta   90.00
_cell.angle_gamma   90.00
#
_symmetry.space_group_name_H-M   'P 1'
#
loop_
_entity.id
_entity.type
_entity.pdbx_description
1 polymer ?
#
loop_
_entity_poly.entity_id
_entity_poly.type
_entity_poly.pdbx_seq_one_letter_code
_entity_poly.pdbx_strand_id
1 'polypeptide(L)'
;MAQRADQALSELDATQQQIARRIFVRLVQFGAGRADTRRQQAATELGPTGDPQFESTLMHLAKRRLLILGGGEQPHSRRVDLAHEALIEGWPQLRQWLRDLRQAEIERRRLAAKADEWLRLDRLGGLLDAAELAEAERWMASANAAILGYTEPLQLLVQASRAAITQAEQAQAAAKARERESSYTLRVQLAGGGNYGEYYAFGKWIHSWGWNEEWSDT
;
A
#
# COMPACT_ATOMS: atom_id res chain seq x y z
N MET A 1 26.47 -27.77 7.99
CA MET A 1 26.00 -26.78 6.98
C MET A 1 25.90 -25.39 7.56
N ALA A 2 25.32 -25.20 8.77
CA ALA A 2 25.24 -23.91 9.46
C ALA A 2 26.55 -23.09 9.44
N GLN A 3 27.66 -23.64 9.94
CA GLN A 3 28.95 -22.92 9.98
C GLN A 3 29.42 -22.39 8.62
N ARG A 4 29.20 -23.15 7.53
CA ARG A 4 29.55 -22.70 6.17
C ARG A 4 28.61 -21.60 5.68
N ALA A 5 27.33 -21.66 6.06
CA ALA A 5 26.35 -20.63 5.74
C ALA A 5 26.64 -19.34 6.51
N ASP A 6 26.99 -19.44 7.79
CA ASP A 6 27.40 -18.30 8.62
C ASP A 6 28.67 -17.64 8.08
N GLN A 7 29.68 -18.44 7.72
CA GLN A 7 30.89 -17.92 7.09
C GLN A 7 30.59 -17.20 5.78
N ALA A 8 29.80 -17.81 4.89
CA ALA A 8 29.41 -17.19 3.64
C ALA A 8 28.67 -15.85 3.84
N LEU A 9 27.81 -15.77 4.86
CA LEU A 9 27.10 -14.55 5.20
C LEU A 9 28.05 -13.48 5.78
N SER A 10 29.01 -13.86 6.62
CA SER A 10 29.98 -12.93 7.23
C SER A 10 30.93 -12.27 6.22
N GLU A 11 31.09 -12.87 5.04
CA GLU A 11 31.91 -12.33 3.95
C GLU A 11 31.17 -11.26 3.12
N LEU A 12 29.85 -11.12 3.31
CA LEU A 12 29.03 -10.11 2.67
C LEU A 12 29.01 -8.82 3.50
N ASP A 13 28.95 -7.67 2.82
CA ASP A 13 28.72 -6.39 3.49
C ASP A 13 27.29 -6.28 4.07
N ALA A 14 27.03 -5.23 4.84
CA ALA A 14 25.74 -5.06 5.51
C ALA A 14 24.55 -5.03 4.53
N THR A 15 24.72 -4.43 3.35
CA THR A 15 23.65 -4.34 2.34
C THR A 15 23.42 -5.69 1.68
N GLN A 16 24.49 -6.37 1.31
CA GLN A 16 24.45 -7.72 0.74
C GLN A 16 23.89 -8.74 1.74
N GLN A 17 24.13 -8.60 3.04
CA GLN A 17 23.52 -9.44 4.07
C GLN A 17 21.99 -9.26 4.13
N GLN A 18 21.48 -8.02 3.98
CA GLN A 18 20.03 -7.79 3.88
C GLN A 18 19.45 -8.40 2.61
N ILE A 19 20.15 -8.28 1.48
CA ILE A 19 19.77 -8.93 0.22
C ILE A 19 19.73 -10.46 0.40
N ALA A 20 20.75 -11.05 1.03
CA ALA A 20 20.81 -12.48 1.31
C ALA A 20 19.63 -12.91 2.19
N ARG A 21 19.34 -12.17 3.27
CA ARG A 21 18.18 -12.42 4.14
C ARG A 21 16.87 -12.43 3.35
N ARG A 22 16.65 -11.43 2.49
CA ARG A 22 15.50 -11.37 1.59
C ARG A 22 15.41 -12.60 0.70
N ILE A 23 16.51 -12.97 0.03
CA ILE A 23 16.58 -14.12 -0.87
C ILE A 23 16.19 -15.40 -0.12
N PHE A 24 16.83 -15.69 1.01
CA PHE A 24 16.57 -16.92 1.74
C PHE A 24 15.13 -17.04 2.22
N VAL A 25 14.55 -15.98 2.79
CA VAL A 25 13.15 -16.00 3.26
C VAL A 25 12.19 -16.19 2.09
N ARG A 26 12.43 -15.52 0.96
CA ARG A 26 11.58 -15.63 -0.22
C ARG A 26 11.74 -16.95 -0.98
N LEU A 27 12.78 -17.74 -0.70
CA LEU A 27 12.96 -19.10 -1.24
C LEU A 27 12.38 -20.20 -0.35
N VAL A 28 11.68 -19.85 0.73
CA VAL A 28 11.00 -20.80 1.61
C VAL A 28 9.49 -20.71 1.43
N GLN A 29 8.83 -21.85 1.29
CA GLN A 29 7.39 -22.01 1.37
C GLN A 29 7.00 -22.37 2.81
N PHE A 30 6.29 -21.45 3.47
CA PHE A 30 5.78 -21.69 4.82
C PHE A 30 4.69 -22.77 4.80
N GLY A 31 4.85 -23.76 5.67
CA GLY A 31 3.84 -24.79 5.91
C GLY A 31 2.74 -24.29 6.84
N ALA A 32 1.47 -24.55 6.50
CA ALA A 32 0.33 -24.34 7.39
C ALA A 32 0.20 -25.51 8.36
N GLY A 33 1.05 -25.54 9.41
CA GLY A 33 1.11 -26.63 10.38
C GLY A 33 1.98 -27.83 9.97
N ARG A 34 2.63 -27.75 8.81
CA ARG A 34 3.66 -28.70 8.32
C ARG A 34 5.03 -28.05 8.29
N ALA A 35 6.07 -28.86 8.06
CA ALA A 35 7.43 -28.37 7.86
C ALA A 35 7.49 -27.32 6.72
N ASP A 36 8.35 -26.33 6.90
CA ASP A 36 8.67 -25.35 5.87
C ASP A 36 9.51 -26.03 4.79
N THR A 37 9.21 -25.75 3.53
CA THR A 37 9.86 -26.40 2.37
C THR A 37 10.54 -25.39 1.48
N ARG A 38 11.49 -25.80 0.65
CA ARG A 38 12.10 -24.89 -0.32
C ARG A 38 11.13 -24.62 -1.48
N ARG A 39 11.22 -23.43 -2.08
CA ARG A 39 10.53 -23.09 -3.32
C ARG A 39 11.47 -22.38 -4.28
N GLN A 40 11.32 -22.67 -5.56
CA GLN A 40 12.05 -22.00 -6.63
C GLN A 40 11.36 -20.66 -6.99
N GLN A 41 12.15 -19.63 -7.28
CA GLN A 41 11.67 -18.31 -7.72
C GLN A 41 12.47 -17.81 -8.93
N ALA A 42 11.91 -16.90 -9.73
CA ALA A 42 12.71 -16.17 -10.70
C ALA A 42 13.63 -15.16 -9.98
N ALA A 43 14.79 -14.85 -10.55
CA ALA A 43 15.70 -13.85 -9.97
C ALA A 43 15.04 -12.46 -9.86
N THR A 44 14.20 -12.10 -10.84
CA THR A 44 13.38 -10.88 -10.88
C THR A 44 12.40 -10.78 -9.71
N GLU A 45 11.95 -11.92 -9.19
CA GLU A 45 11.10 -11.94 -8.00
C GLU A 45 11.93 -11.62 -6.76
N LEU A 46 13.20 -12.00 -6.69
CA LEU A 46 14.01 -11.88 -5.48
C LEU A 46 14.72 -10.54 -5.34
N GLY A 47 14.81 -9.76 -6.41
CA GLY A 47 15.47 -8.46 -6.42
C GLY A 47 15.38 -7.73 -7.76
N PRO A 48 15.75 -6.45 -7.78
CA PRO A 48 15.72 -5.63 -8.99
C PRO A 48 16.70 -6.15 -10.04
N THR A 49 16.27 -6.15 -11.30
CA THR A 49 17.11 -6.55 -12.43
C THR A 49 18.20 -5.50 -12.66
N GLY A 50 19.44 -5.94 -12.85
CA GLY A 50 20.57 -5.04 -13.14
C GLY A 50 21.20 -4.37 -11.92
N ASP A 51 20.74 -4.67 -10.70
CA ASP A 51 21.39 -4.22 -9.47
C ASP A 51 22.69 -5.00 -9.21
N PRO A 52 23.87 -4.34 -9.24
CA PRO A 52 25.16 -5.00 -9.03
C PRO A 52 25.30 -5.66 -7.65
N GLN A 53 24.70 -5.09 -6.60
CA GLN A 53 24.77 -5.66 -5.25
C GLN A 53 23.92 -6.93 -5.15
N PHE A 54 22.74 -6.94 -5.79
CA PHE A 54 21.90 -8.12 -5.87
C PHE A 54 22.57 -9.26 -6.65
N GLU A 55 23.11 -8.97 -7.83
CA GLU A 55 23.78 -9.97 -8.67
C GLU A 55 25.04 -10.53 -7.99
N SER A 56 25.88 -9.67 -7.42
CA SER A 56 27.07 -10.12 -6.68
C SER A 56 26.71 -10.99 -5.47
N THR A 57 25.65 -10.65 -4.74
CA THR A 57 25.13 -11.46 -3.63
C THR A 57 24.67 -12.83 -4.11
N LEU A 58 23.88 -12.90 -5.19
CA LEU A 58 23.43 -14.17 -5.77
C LEU A 58 24.61 -15.05 -6.20
N MET A 59 25.59 -14.49 -6.92
CA MET A 59 26.77 -15.21 -7.37
C MET A 59 27.59 -15.74 -6.19
N HIS A 60 27.77 -14.93 -5.14
CA HIS A 60 28.49 -15.33 -3.93
C HIS A 60 27.83 -16.50 -3.23
N LEU A 61 26.51 -16.41 -2.97
CA LEU A 61 25.75 -17.47 -2.31
C LEU A 61 25.72 -18.76 -3.15
N ALA A 62 25.65 -18.65 -4.48
CA ALA A 62 25.75 -19.79 -5.39
C ALA A 62 27.15 -20.43 -5.37
N LYS A 63 28.23 -19.62 -5.41
CA LYS A 63 29.61 -20.10 -5.29
C LYS A 63 29.86 -20.84 -3.98
N ARG A 64 29.21 -20.39 -2.90
CA ARG A 64 29.22 -21.04 -1.58
C ARG A 64 28.27 -22.24 -1.46
N ARG A 65 27.59 -22.63 -2.55
CA ARG A 65 26.63 -23.73 -2.63
C ARG A 65 25.47 -23.61 -1.64
N LEU A 66 25.03 -22.38 -1.36
CA LEU A 66 23.81 -22.12 -0.59
C LEU A 66 22.59 -22.00 -1.50
N LEU A 67 22.82 -21.54 -2.74
CA LEU A 67 21.80 -21.41 -3.77
C LEU A 67 22.16 -22.26 -4.99
N ILE A 68 21.14 -22.69 -5.71
CA ILE A 68 21.23 -23.22 -7.07
C ILE A 68 20.65 -22.17 -8.01
N LEU A 69 21.41 -21.87 -9.06
CA LEU A 69 20.97 -21.01 -10.16
C LEU A 69 20.74 -21.92 -11.37
N GLY A 70 19.53 -21.89 -11.93
CA GLY A 70 19.17 -22.71 -13.09
C GLY A 70 18.35 -21.93 -14.10
N GLY A 71 18.33 -22.41 -15.35
CA GLY A 71 17.53 -21.84 -16.43
C GLY A 71 18.13 -20.58 -17.08
N GLY A 72 17.99 -20.54 -18.42
CA GLY A 72 18.10 -19.36 -19.29
C GLY A 72 19.46 -18.65 -19.39
N GLU A 73 19.90 -18.33 -20.61
CA GLU A 73 21.11 -17.53 -20.85
C GLU A 73 20.96 -16.07 -20.35
N GLN A 74 19.72 -15.59 -20.26
CA GLN A 74 19.41 -14.22 -19.89
C GLN A 74 19.22 -14.05 -18.37
N PRO A 75 19.75 -12.98 -17.75
CA PRO A 75 19.63 -12.73 -16.30
C PRO A 75 18.18 -12.77 -15.77
N HIS A 76 17.22 -12.26 -16.54
CA HIS A 76 15.80 -12.20 -16.14
C HIS A 76 15.10 -13.57 -16.19
N SER A 77 15.65 -14.55 -16.90
CA SER A 77 15.10 -15.91 -17.01
C SER A 77 15.69 -16.89 -15.99
N ARG A 78 16.66 -16.43 -15.20
CA ARG A 78 17.34 -17.22 -14.18
C ARG A 78 16.37 -17.57 -13.04
N ARG A 79 16.32 -18.85 -12.70
CA ARG A 79 15.61 -19.41 -11.56
C ARG A 79 16.60 -19.64 -10.43
N VAL A 80 16.16 -19.33 -9.21
CA VAL A 80 16.94 -19.45 -7.98
C VAL A 80 16.21 -20.40 -7.04
N ASP A 81 16.99 -21.27 -6.39
CA ASP A 81 16.51 -22.24 -5.41
C ASP A 81 17.52 -22.38 -4.27
N LEU A 82 17.11 -22.94 -3.13
CA LEU A 82 18.05 -23.36 -2.10
C LEU A 82 18.79 -24.61 -2.57
N ALA A 83 20.10 -24.66 -2.30
CA ALA A 83 20.89 -25.82 -2.68
C ALA A 83 20.47 -27.10 -1.94
N HIS A 84 20.10 -26.96 -0.66
CA HIS A 84 19.67 -28.06 0.18
C HIS A 84 18.55 -27.62 1.12
N GLU A 85 17.50 -28.43 1.24
CA GLU A 85 16.41 -28.21 2.20
C GLU A 85 16.88 -28.29 3.66
N ALA A 86 17.96 -29.04 3.92
CA ALA A 86 18.62 -29.08 5.22
C ALA A 86 19.10 -27.71 5.74
N LEU A 87 19.18 -26.68 4.89
CA LEU A 87 19.41 -25.30 5.35
C LEU A 87 18.24 -24.76 6.17
N ILE A 88 17.01 -25.09 5.81
CA ILE A 88 15.79 -24.61 6.50
C ILE A 88 15.76 -25.14 7.94
N GLU A 89 16.11 -26.41 8.14
CA GLU A 89 16.08 -27.06 9.45
C GLU A 89 17.38 -26.89 10.24
N GLY A 90 18.52 -26.94 9.54
CA GLY A 90 19.84 -27.06 10.14
C GLY A 90 20.61 -25.75 10.31
N TRP A 91 20.09 -24.61 9.83
CA TRP A 91 20.75 -23.31 9.96
C TRP A 91 19.99 -22.38 10.93
N PRO A 92 20.52 -22.14 12.16
CA PRO A 92 19.82 -21.36 13.18
C PRO A 92 19.44 -19.94 12.75
N GLN A 93 20.32 -19.27 12.01
CA GLN A 93 20.07 -17.90 11.53
C GLN A 93 18.88 -17.85 10.56
N LEU A 94 18.80 -18.78 9.60
CA LEU A 94 17.65 -18.85 8.70
C LEU A 94 16.37 -19.16 9.46
N ARG A 95 16.40 -20.09 10.41
CA ARG A 95 15.23 -20.38 11.26
C ARG A 95 14.76 -19.16 12.03
N GLN A 96 15.68 -18.35 12.55
CA GLN A 96 15.32 -17.10 13.21
C GLN A 96 14.63 -16.15 12.22
N TRP A 97 15.21 -15.93 11.04
CA TRP A 97 14.59 -15.07 10.02
C TRP A 97 13.21 -15.57 9.59
N LEU A 98 13.05 -16.88 9.40
CA LEU A 98 11.78 -17.49 9.02
C LEU A 98 10.73 -17.32 10.12
N ARG A 99 11.09 -17.42 11.40
CA ARG A 99 10.17 -17.11 12.50
C ARG A 99 9.75 -15.65 12.50
N ASP A 100 10.71 -14.74 12.39
CA ASP A 100 10.47 -13.30 12.50
C ASP A 100 9.66 -12.74 11.32
N LEU A 101 9.91 -13.27 10.12
CA LEU A 101 9.35 -12.74 8.88
C LEU A 101 8.21 -13.58 8.31
N ARG A 102 7.77 -14.64 9.00
CA ARG A 102 6.69 -15.54 8.54
C ARG A 102 5.44 -14.76 8.13
N GLN A 103 4.88 -13.98 9.05
CA GLN A 103 3.64 -13.24 8.81
C GLN A 103 3.85 -12.16 7.74
N ALA A 104 4.99 -11.45 7.78
CA ALA A 104 5.28 -10.41 6.81
C ALA A 104 5.42 -10.94 5.37
N GLU A 105 6.02 -12.12 5.18
CA GLU A 105 6.15 -12.75 3.86
C GLU A 105 4.83 -13.36 3.39
N ILE A 106 3.97 -13.84 4.29
CA ILE A 106 2.58 -14.24 3.96
C ILE A 106 1.81 -13.02 3.43
N GLU A 107 1.85 -11.90 4.15
CA GLU A 107 1.20 -10.66 3.72
C GLU A 107 1.76 -10.13 2.40
N ARG A 108 3.09 -10.14 2.24
CA ARG A 108 3.74 -9.75 0.98
C ARG A 108 3.19 -10.55 -0.20
N ARG A 109 3.03 -11.88 -0.04
CA ARG A 109 2.50 -12.75 -1.10
C ARG A 109 1.04 -12.45 -1.40
N ARG A 110 0.22 -12.21 -0.38
CA ARG A 110 -1.18 -11.82 -0.56
C ARG A 110 -1.28 -10.52 -1.36
N LEU A 111 -0.51 -9.50 -1.00
CA LEU A 111 -0.49 -8.21 -1.71
C LEU A 111 0.07 -8.34 -3.13
N ALA A 112 1.12 -9.13 -3.33
CA ALA A 112 1.64 -9.42 -4.67
C ALA A 112 0.58 -10.11 -5.55
N ALA A 113 -0.15 -11.09 -5.01
CA ALA A 113 -1.21 -11.76 -5.74
C ALA A 113 -2.37 -10.82 -6.13
N LYS A 114 -2.71 -9.84 -5.27
CA LYS A 114 -3.68 -8.79 -5.64
C LYS A 114 -3.18 -7.92 -6.79
N ALA A 115 -1.91 -7.56 -6.77
CA ALA A 115 -1.30 -6.79 -7.87
C ALA A 115 -1.27 -7.58 -9.18
N ASP A 116 -0.92 -8.86 -9.11
CA ASP A 116 -0.93 -9.75 -10.28
C ASP A 116 -2.34 -9.93 -10.84
N GLU A 117 -3.35 -10.06 -9.98
CA GLU A 117 -4.76 -10.14 -10.39
C GLU A 117 -5.24 -8.84 -11.04
N TRP A 118 -4.92 -7.68 -10.48
CA TRP A 118 -5.23 -6.38 -11.09
C TRP A 118 -4.59 -6.23 -12.47
N LEU A 119 -3.35 -6.69 -12.65
CA LEU A 119 -2.71 -6.72 -13.97
C LEU A 119 -3.38 -7.71 -14.92
N ARG A 120 -3.77 -8.90 -14.43
CA ARG A 120 -4.48 -9.93 -15.21
C ARG A 120 -5.84 -9.44 -15.71
N LEU A 121 -6.49 -8.54 -14.97
CA LEU A 121 -7.75 -7.89 -15.33
C LEU A 121 -7.55 -6.65 -16.23
N ASP A 122 -6.39 -6.51 -16.88
CA ASP A 122 -6.01 -5.36 -17.71
C ASP A 122 -6.19 -4.01 -16.99
N ARG A 123 -6.05 -4.02 -15.66
CA ARG A 123 -6.26 -2.86 -14.78
C ARG A 123 -7.68 -2.29 -14.79
N LEU A 124 -8.65 -3.01 -15.35
CA LEU A 124 -10.06 -2.61 -15.43
C LEU A 124 -10.85 -2.95 -14.15
N GLY A 125 -10.28 -3.75 -13.26
CA GLY A 125 -10.88 -4.15 -11.99
C GLY A 125 -9.84 -4.68 -11.01
N GLY A 126 -10.22 -4.89 -9.75
CA GLY A 126 -9.31 -5.35 -8.70
C GLY A 126 -8.54 -4.24 -7.99
N LEU A 127 -9.00 -2.99 -8.08
CA LEU A 127 -8.51 -1.91 -7.22
C LEU A 127 -8.81 -2.21 -5.75
N LEU A 128 -7.93 -1.75 -4.88
CA LEU A 128 -8.08 -1.88 -3.44
C LEU A 128 -9.16 -0.91 -2.95
N ASP A 129 -10.03 -1.38 -2.06
CA ASP A 129 -10.91 -0.47 -1.32
C ASP A 129 -10.12 0.37 -0.29
N ALA A 130 -10.79 1.27 0.43
CA ALA A 130 -10.14 2.15 1.39
C ALA A 130 -9.44 1.39 2.55
N ALA A 131 -10.00 0.28 3.02
CA ALA A 131 -9.42 -0.50 4.10
C ALA A 131 -8.21 -1.29 3.62
N GLU A 132 -8.33 -1.93 2.45
CA GLU A 132 -7.26 -2.68 1.80
C GLU A 132 -6.10 -1.79 1.36
N LEU A 133 -6.39 -0.58 0.86
CA LEU A 133 -5.36 0.41 0.51
C LEU A 133 -4.57 0.82 1.75
N ALA A 134 -5.27 1.18 2.84
CA ALA A 134 -4.61 1.56 4.08
C ALA A 134 -3.77 0.41 4.68
N GLU A 135 -4.21 -0.84 4.51
CA GLU A 135 -3.46 -2.02 4.90
C GLU A 135 -2.18 -2.18 4.06
N ALA A 136 -2.29 -2.10 2.74
CA ALA A 136 -1.15 -2.21 1.83
C ALA A 136 -0.11 -1.12 2.08
N GLU A 137 -0.55 0.13 2.27
CA GLU A 137 0.32 1.27 2.58
C GLU A 137 1.06 1.09 3.91
N ARG A 138 0.35 0.66 4.97
CA ARG A 138 0.97 0.37 6.27
C ARG A 138 2.01 -0.74 6.15
N TRP A 139 1.70 -1.80 5.40
CA TRP A 139 2.64 -2.89 5.19
C TRP A 139 3.88 -2.41 4.42
N MET A 140 3.71 -1.66 3.32
CA MET A 140 4.80 -1.13 2.50
C MET A 140 5.72 -0.16 3.28
N ALA A 141 5.17 0.57 4.25
CA ALA A 141 5.94 1.46 5.13
C ALA A 141 6.63 0.74 6.31
N SER A 142 6.41 -0.56 6.49
CA SER A 142 6.96 -1.32 7.62
C SER A 142 8.45 -1.67 7.43
N ALA A 143 9.16 -1.87 8.55
CA ALA A 143 10.53 -2.38 8.53
C ALA A 143 10.65 -3.75 7.85
N ASN A 144 9.61 -4.58 7.93
CA ASN A 144 9.59 -5.88 7.26
C ASN A 144 9.52 -5.75 5.74
N ALA A 145 8.78 -4.77 5.21
CA ALA A 145 8.75 -4.49 3.78
C ALA A 145 10.08 -3.92 3.28
N ALA A 146 10.82 -3.16 4.10
CA ALA A 146 12.17 -2.74 3.76
C ALA A 146 13.14 -3.94 3.60
N ILE A 147 12.97 -4.99 4.40
CA ILE A 147 13.78 -6.23 4.30
C ILE A 147 13.31 -7.09 3.12
N LEU A 148 12.00 -7.40 3.04
CA LEU A 148 11.46 -8.35 2.08
C LEU A 148 11.31 -7.76 0.66
N GLY A 149 11.27 -6.44 0.56
CA GLY A 149 10.92 -5.73 -0.65
C GLY A 149 9.48 -6.00 -1.10
N TYR A 150 9.08 -5.33 -2.17
CA TYR A 150 7.80 -5.53 -2.83
C TYR A 150 7.93 -5.24 -4.32
N THR A 151 6.94 -5.67 -5.08
CA THR A 151 6.96 -5.64 -6.54
C THR A 151 6.49 -4.27 -7.05
N GLU A 152 7.00 -3.84 -8.21
CA GLU A 152 6.53 -2.64 -8.89
C GLU A 152 5.01 -2.69 -9.20
N PRO A 153 4.44 -3.83 -9.65
CA PRO A 153 2.99 -4.00 -9.73
C PRO A 153 2.21 -3.58 -8.47
N LEU A 154 2.70 -3.91 -7.27
CA LEU A 154 2.04 -3.52 -6.02
C LEU A 154 2.08 -2.00 -5.81
N GLN A 155 3.21 -1.34 -6.14
CA GLN A 155 3.30 0.12 -6.07
C GLN A 155 2.28 0.78 -7.00
N LEU A 156 2.16 0.29 -8.24
CA LEU A 156 1.21 0.80 -9.22
C LEU A 156 -0.25 0.59 -8.79
N LEU A 157 -0.57 -0.58 -8.23
CA LEU A 157 -1.90 -0.89 -7.70
C LEU A 157 -2.29 0.09 -6.58
N VAL A 158 -1.39 0.34 -5.63
CA VAL A 158 -1.64 1.26 -4.50
C VAL A 158 -1.86 2.69 -5.02
N GLN A 159 -1.05 3.14 -5.97
CA GLN A 159 -1.21 4.47 -6.58
C GLN A 159 -2.55 4.60 -7.32
N ALA A 160 -2.91 3.60 -8.14
CA ALA A 160 -4.17 3.60 -8.88
C ALA A 160 -5.40 3.57 -7.96
N SER A 161 -5.34 2.75 -6.90
CA SER A 161 -6.42 2.62 -5.92
C SER A 161 -6.63 3.93 -5.15
N ARG A 162 -5.53 4.58 -4.73
CA ARG A 162 -5.58 5.90 -4.08
C ARG A 162 -6.21 6.95 -4.98
N ALA A 163 -5.79 7.03 -6.24
CA ALA A 163 -6.34 7.99 -7.20
C ALA A 163 -7.85 7.79 -7.41
N ALA A 164 -8.30 6.54 -7.55
CA ALA A 164 -9.71 6.21 -7.73
C ALA A 164 -10.58 6.59 -6.53
N ILE A 165 -10.10 6.34 -5.30
CA ILE A 165 -10.80 6.71 -4.07
C ILE A 165 -10.94 8.24 -3.97
N THR A 166 -9.83 8.97 -4.17
CA THR A 166 -9.86 10.44 -4.13
C THR A 166 -10.78 11.04 -5.19
N GLN A 167 -10.78 10.48 -6.41
CA GLN A 167 -11.68 10.93 -7.47
C GLN A 167 -13.16 10.69 -7.11
N ALA A 168 -13.48 9.53 -6.53
CA ALA A 168 -14.83 9.20 -6.10
C ALA A 168 -15.31 10.14 -4.97
N GLU A 169 -14.46 10.44 -4.00
CA GLU A 169 -14.76 11.39 -2.92
C GLU A 169 -15.01 12.80 -3.46
N GLN A 170 -14.18 13.27 -4.39
CA GLN A 170 -14.36 14.58 -5.04
C GLN A 170 -15.66 14.64 -5.85
N ALA A 171 -15.99 13.60 -6.60
CA ALA A 171 -17.24 13.51 -7.36
C ALA A 171 -18.46 13.53 -6.44
N GLN A 172 -18.43 12.79 -5.34
CA GLN A 172 -19.50 12.80 -4.33
C GLN A 172 -19.64 14.17 -3.66
N ALA A 173 -18.54 14.82 -3.31
CA ALA A 173 -18.56 16.16 -2.72
C ALA A 173 -19.15 17.19 -3.69
N ALA A 174 -18.76 17.14 -4.96
CA ALA A 174 -19.32 18.02 -6.00
C ALA A 174 -20.82 17.77 -6.23
N ALA A 175 -21.25 16.50 -6.25
CA ALA A 175 -22.68 16.16 -6.36
C ALA A 175 -23.49 16.71 -5.18
N LYS A 176 -23.03 16.49 -3.94
CA LYS A 176 -23.66 17.02 -2.73
C LYS A 176 -23.70 18.56 -2.71
N ALA A 177 -22.68 19.23 -3.22
CA ALA A 177 -22.67 20.70 -3.32
C ALA A 177 -23.75 21.20 -4.29
N ARG A 178 -23.85 20.60 -5.48
CA ARG A 178 -24.89 20.93 -6.48
C ARG A 178 -26.31 20.71 -5.95
N GLU A 179 -26.53 19.64 -5.19
CA GLU A 179 -27.82 19.36 -4.53
C GLU A 179 -28.17 20.45 -3.49
N ARG A 180 -27.20 20.89 -2.69
CA ARG A 180 -27.41 21.96 -1.70
C ARG A 180 -27.74 23.29 -2.36
N GLU A 181 -27.02 23.66 -3.41
CA GLU A 181 -27.30 24.88 -4.18
C GLU A 181 -28.68 24.84 -4.85
N SER A 182 -29.06 23.70 -5.42
CA SER A 182 -30.39 23.49 -6.02
C SER A 182 -31.52 23.54 -4.98
N SER A 183 -31.28 22.97 -3.79
CA SER A 183 -32.24 23.02 -2.66
C SER A 183 -32.38 24.43 -2.08
N TYR A 184 -31.26 25.16 -1.95
CA TYR A 184 -31.27 26.55 -1.49
C TYR A 184 -32.00 27.48 -2.47
N THR A 185 -31.69 27.37 -3.76
CA THR A 185 -32.33 28.17 -4.82
C THR A 185 -33.84 27.91 -4.91
N LEU A 186 -34.27 26.64 -4.84
CA LEU A 186 -35.71 26.30 -4.84
C LEU A 186 -36.45 26.90 -3.62
N ARG A 187 -35.84 26.85 -2.42
CA ARG A 187 -36.44 27.45 -1.21
C ARG A 187 -36.56 28.96 -1.30
N VAL A 188 -35.55 29.64 -1.84
CA VAL A 188 -35.58 31.10 -2.07
C VAL A 188 -36.67 31.46 -3.10
N GLN A 189 -36.80 30.69 -4.18
CA GLN A 189 -37.79 30.95 -5.22
C GLN A 189 -39.23 30.68 -4.75
N LEU A 190 -39.45 29.65 -3.93
CA LEU A 190 -40.74 29.38 -3.29
C LEU A 190 -41.11 30.44 -2.24
N ALA A 191 -40.14 30.93 -1.48
CA ALA A 191 -40.35 32.02 -0.50
C ALA A 191 -40.59 33.38 -1.17
N GLY A 192 -39.96 33.65 -2.32
CA GLY A 192 -40.16 34.88 -3.10
C GLY A 192 -41.40 34.90 -4.00
N GLY A 193 -42.05 33.74 -4.21
CA GLY A 193 -43.30 33.61 -4.98
C GLY A 193 -44.58 33.85 -4.17
N GLY A 194 -44.46 34.07 -2.86
CA GLY A 194 -45.56 34.42 -1.96
C GLY A 194 -45.89 35.91 -2.00
N ASN A 195 -46.77 36.28 -2.95
CA ASN A 195 -47.68 37.43 -2.87
C ASN A 195 -47.09 38.80 -2.50
N TYR A 196 -46.63 39.56 -3.51
CA TYR A 196 -46.56 41.04 -3.45
C TYR A 196 -47.85 41.69 -4.02
N GLY A 197 -49.01 41.11 -3.70
CA GLY A 197 -50.32 41.71 -3.91
C GLY A 197 -50.91 42.10 -2.56
N GLU A 198 -51.23 43.38 -2.40
CA GLU A 198 -52.00 43.98 -1.29
C GLU A 198 -51.22 44.36 -0.02
N TYR A 199 -50.46 45.45 -0.10
CA TYR A 199 -50.36 46.40 1.02
C TYR A 199 -50.54 47.84 0.50
N TYR A 200 -51.75 48.14 0.02
CA TYR A 200 -52.28 49.49 0.03
C TYR A 200 -53.43 49.56 1.04
N ALA A 201 -53.34 50.53 1.95
CA ALA A 201 -54.41 51.07 2.80
C ALA A 201 -54.83 50.29 4.06
N PHE A 202 -54.08 50.50 5.15
CA PHE A 202 -54.66 50.87 6.46
C PHE A 202 -53.61 51.77 7.13
N GLY A 203 -53.73 53.09 7.18
CA GLY A 203 -54.87 53.81 7.76
C GLY A 203 -54.51 54.22 9.19
N LYS A 204 -53.74 55.30 9.34
CA LYS A 204 -53.58 56.16 10.52
C LYS A 204 -53.54 55.50 11.92
N TRP A 205 -52.37 55.54 12.55
CA TRP A 205 -52.27 55.85 13.98
C TRP A 205 -51.03 56.75 14.22
N ILE A 206 -51.24 58.06 14.09
CA ILE A 206 -50.36 59.09 14.66
C ILE A 206 -51.15 59.72 15.79
N HIS A 207 -50.83 59.39 17.04
CA HIS A 207 -50.64 60.34 18.15
C HIS A 207 -50.40 59.61 19.49
N SER A 208 -49.53 60.20 20.32
CA SER A 208 -49.26 59.89 21.74
C SER A 208 -48.40 58.63 21.92
N TRP A 209 -47.16 58.65 22.43
CA TRP A 209 -46.53 59.36 23.55
C TRP A 209 -45.05 59.63 23.16
N GLY A 210 -44.39 60.77 23.39
CA GLY A 210 -44.27 61.50 24.65
C GLY A 210 -42.94 61.13 25.33
N TRP A 211 -41.79 61.63 24.83
CA TRP A 211 -40.51 61.64 25.57
C TRP A 211 -39.76 62.96 25.30
N ASN A 212 -39.52 63.70 26.38
CA ASN A 212 -38.85 65.00 26.48
C ASN A 212 -37.35 64.89 26.18
N GLU A 213 -36.84 65.83 25.40
CA GLU A 213 -35.48 66.36 25.54
C GLU A 213 -35.51 67.52 26.54
N GLU A 214 -34.61 67.55 27.52
CA GLU A 214 -33.81 68.74 27.82
C GLU A 214 -32.64 68.45 28.80
N TRP A 215 -31.41 68.60 28.27
CA TRP A 215 -30.16 69.26 28.77
C TRP A 215 -29.97 69.49 30.30
N SER A 216 -28.78 69.54 30.91
CA SER A 216 -27.43 69.94 30.43
C SER A 216 -26.33 69.64 31.47
N ASP A 217 -25.09 69.62 30.97
CA ASP A 217 -23.79 70.08 31.51
C ASP A 217 -23.28 69.69 32.91
N THR A 218 -22.09 69.10 32.96
CA THR A 218 -20.81 69.86 33.04
C THR A 218 -19.60 68.98 32.77
#